data_AF-A2FNL5-F1
#
_entry.id   AF-A2FNL5-F1
#
_cell.length_a   1.000
_cell.length_b   1.000
_cell.length_c   1.000
_cell.angle_alpha   90.00
_cell.angle_beta   90.00
_cell.angle_gamma   90.00
#
_symmetry.space_group_name_H-M   'P 1'
#
loop_
_entity.id
_entity.type
_entity.pdbx_description
1 polymer ?
#
loop_
_entity_poly.entity_id
_entity_poly.type
_entity_poly.pdbx_seq_one_letter_code
_entity_poly.pdbx_strand_id
1 'polypeptide(L)'
;MLHFSVVNCRGLPDKNSDGKLNTYVQVEVRDGDNKLRLNKDTQVVEKSLNPEYPTEYFSVLKNECSSIKFSVMEEDGIEPVCFLKLKLFSLLPKMGKILTREMLVSNP
;
A
#
# COMPACT_ATOMS: atom_id res chain seq x y z
N MET A 1 -11.66 -16.24 -0.38
CA MET A 1 -10.92 -15.17 0.34
C MET A 1 -10.00 -14.47 -0.63
N LEU A 2 -9.61 -13.23 -0.32
CA LEU A 2 -8.54 -12.51 -1.00
C LEU A 2 -7.31 -12.54 -0.11
N HIS A 3 -6.18 -12.97 -0.67
CA HIS A 3 -4.89 -13.01 0.01
C HIS A 3 -3.91 -12.11 -0.74
N PHE A 4 -3.15 -11.30 -0.01
CA PHE A 4 -2.12 -10.46 -0.58
C PHE A 4 -1.03 -10.17 0.45
N SER A 5 0.12 -9.74 -0.02
CA SER A 5 1.21 -9.21 0.78
C SER A 5 1.73 -7.93 0.13
N VAL A 6 2.30 -7.05 0.94
CA VAL A 6 3.06 -5.89 0.48
C VAL A 6 4.51 -6.34 0.37
N VAL A 7 5.12 -6.16 -0.81
CA VAL A 7 6.48 -6.67 -1.07
C VAL A 7 7.49 -5.54 -1.02
N ASN A 8 7.35 -4.55 -1.92
CA ASN A 8 8.26 -3.42 -1.98
C ASN A 8 7.59 -2.18 -2.57
N CYS A 9 8.25 -1.04 -2.37
CA CYS A 9 8.03 0.17 -3.16
C CYS A 9 9.34 0.54 -3.86
N ARG A 10 9.24 1.30 -4.96
CA ARG A 10 10.40 1.77 -5.71
C ARG A 10 10.20 3.22 -6.13
N GLY A 11 11.28 4.00 -6.12
CA GLY A 11 11.29 5.39 -6.56
C GLY A 11 10.41 6.30 -5.70
N LEU A 12 10.42 6.12 -4.38
CA LEU A 12 9.76 7.07 -3.48
C LEU A 12 10.40 8.46 -3.62
N PRO A 13 9.60 9.55 -3.53
CA PRO A 13 10.11 10.90 -3.66
C PRO A 13 11.08 11.23 -2.53
N ASP A 14 12.17 11.89 -2.88
CA ASP A 14 13.13 12.37 -1.91
C ASP A 14 12.60 13.65 -1.25
N LYS A 15 12.53 13.64 0.09
CA LYS A 15 11.91 14.71 0.87
C LYS A 15 12.92 15.48 1.71
N ASN A 16 14.08 14.89 2.01
CA ASN A 16 15.07 15.43 2.94
C ASN A 16 16.48 15.40 2.32
N SER A 17 17.32 16.37 2.67
CA SER A 17 18.68 16.55 2.16
C SER A 17 19.64 15.34 2.34
N ASP A 18 19.24 14.32 3.10
CA ASP A 18 19.95 13.06 3.33
C ASP A 18 19.46 11.87 2.46
N GLY A 19 18.45 12.06 1.61
CA GLY A 19 18.08 11.10 0.56
C GLY A 19 17.30 9.87 1.02
N LYS A 20 16.77 9.85 2.25
CA LYS A 20 16.29 8.60 2.89
C LYS A 20 15.05 8.83 3.75
N LEU A 21 14.02 8.01 3.53
CA LEU A 21 12.75 8.00 4.25
C LEU A 21 12.61 6.77 5.14
N ASN A 22 12.04 6.93 6.35
CA ASN A 22 11.55 5.83 7.17
C ASN A 22 10.09 5.60 6.81
N THR A 23 9.76 4.45 6.22
CA THR A 23 8.42 4.25 5.66
C THR A 23 7.76 2.95 6.11
N TYR A 24 6.44 2.97 6.21
CA TYR A 24 5.58 1.79 6.37
C TYR A 24 4.39 1.89 5.42
N VAL A 25 3.70 0.77 5.18
CA VAL A 25 2.48 0.77 4.37
C VAL A 25 1.28 0.55 5.28
N GLN A 26 0.37 1.52 5.28
CA GLN A 26 -0.95 1.39 5.87
C GLN A 26 -1.89 0.74 4.86
N VAL A 27 -2.49 -0.38 5.25
CA VAL A 27 -3.45 -1.17 4.46
C VAL A 27 -4.85 -0.94 5.02
N GLU A 28 -5.66 -0.19 4.27
CA GLU A 28 -7.09 -0.01 4.56
C GLU A 28 -7.95 -0.85 3.64
N VAL A 29 -8.90 -1.60 4.19
CA VAL A 29 -9.90 -2.34 3.42
C VAL A 29 -11.28 -1.81 3.76
N ARG A 30 -12.06 -1.50 2.73
CA ARG A 30 -13.44 -1.03 2.87
C ARG A 30 -14.41 -1.94 2.14
N ASP A 31 -15.63 -2.07 2.67
CA ASP A 31 -16.72 -2.85 2.08
C ASP A 31 -17.54 -2.03 1.06
N GLY A 32 -18.63 -2.62 0.56
CA GLY A 32 -19.53 -1.99 -0.43
C GLY A 32 -20.18 -0.68 0.06
N ASP A 33 -20.38 -0.55 1.36
CA ASP A 33 -20.95 0.63 2.02
C ASP A 33 -19.88 1.65 2.43
N ASN A 34 -18.64 1.46 1.94
CA ASN A 34 -17.47 2.28 2.25
C ASN A 34 -17.10 2.28 3.76
N LYS A 35 -17.54 1.28 4.52
CA LYS A 35 -17.18 1.08 5.93
C LYS A 35 -15.80 0.40 6.02
N LEU A 36 -14.97 0.91 6.92
CA LEU A 36 -13.64 0.35 7.21
C LEU A 36 -13.78 -1.02 7.87
N ARG A 37 -13.17 -2.04 7.26
CA ARG A 37 -13.16 -3.43 7.74
C ARG A 37 -11.80 -3.86 8.24
N LEU A 38 -10.74 -3.32 7.66
CA LEU A 38 -9.36 -3.52 8.09
C LEU A 38 -8.62 -2.19 8.01
N ASN A 39 -7.82 -1.89 9.02
CA ASN A 39 -6.78 -0.88 8.98
C ASN A 39 -5.57 -1.44 9.72
N LYS A 40 -4.49 -1.72 8.99
CA LYS A 40 -3.29 -2.35 9.56
C LYS A 40 -2.05 -1.80 8.89
N ASP A 41 -1.03 -1.55 9.69
CA ASP A 41 0.25 -1.06 9.25
C ASP A 41 1.26 -2.21 9.15
N THR A 42 2.14 -2.14 8.14
CA THR A 42 3.33 -2.99 8.08
C THR A 42 4.39 -2.51 9.06
N GLN A 43 5.47 -3.27 9.19
CA GLN A 43 6.68 -2.77 9.85
C GLN A 43 7.29 -1.58 9.10
N VAL A 44 7.94 -0.70 9.86
CA VAL A 44 8.71 0.42 9.34
C VAL A 44 10.03 -0.10 8.75
N VAL A 45 10.34 0.36 7.55
CA VAL A 45 11.63 0.16 6.88
C VAL A 45 12.36 1.50 6.89
N GLU A 46 13.49 1.54 7.57
CA GLU A 46 14.26 2.75 7.75
C GLU A 46 15.07 3.10 6.50
N LYS A 47 15.21 4.42 6.28
CA LYS A 47 16.21 5.03 5.42
C LYS A 47 16.31 4.46 3.99
N SER A 48 15.17 4.29 3.30
CA SER A 48 15.14 3.75 1.94
C SER A 48 14.08 4.42 1.05
N LEU A 49 14.46 4.79 -0.18
CA LEU A 49 13.53 5.18 -1.24
C LEU A 49 12.99 3.98 -2.05
N ASN A 50 13.54 2.80 -1.79
CA ASN A 50 13.12 1.53 -2.40
C ASN A 50 12.93 0.48 -1.28
N PRO A 51 12.00 0.71 -0.34
CA PRO A 51 11.84 -0.17 0.81
C PRO A 51 11.34 -1.55 0.39
N GLU A 52 11.95 -2.60 0.95
CA GLU A 52 11.47 -3.98 0.89
C GLU A 52 10.86 -4.32 2.24
N TYR A 53 9.55 -4.57 2.26
CA TYR A 53 8.82 -4.82 3.49
C TYR A 53 8.92 -6.30 3.87
N PRO A 54 9.05 -6.59 5.18
CA PRO A 54 8.94 -7.96 5.66
C PRO A 54 7.64 -8.61 5.18
N THR A 55 7.73 -9.87 4.76
CA THR A 55 6.57 -10.57 4.20
C THR A 55 5.49 -10.73 5.27
N GLU A 56 4.39 -10.01 5.08
CA GLU A 56 3.19 -10.11 5.89
C GLU A 56 1.99 -10.44 5.01
N TYR A 57 1.23 -11.46 5.39
CA TYR A 57 0.06 -11.91 4.64
C TYR A 57 -1.22 -11.34 5.22
N PHE A 58 -1.97 -10.64 4.39
CA PHE A 58 -3.29 -10.11 4.68
C PHE A 58 -4.34 -11.04 4.08
N SER A 59 -5.38 -11.32 4.85
CA SER A 59 -6.50 -12.14 4.42
C SER A 59 -7.81 -11.39 4.65
N VAL A 60 -8.60 -11.24 3.59
CA VAL A 60 -9.89 -10.54 3.66
C VAL A 60 -10.98 -11.40 3.04
N LEU A 61 -12.15 -11.40 3.67
CA LEU A 61 -13.34 -12.01 3.10
C LEU A 61 -13.80 -11.24 1.87
N LYS A 62 -14.08 -11.96 0.77
CA LYS A 62 -14.37 -11.35 -0.54
C LYS A 62 -15.65 -10.50 -0.51
N ASN A 63 -16.64 -10.92 0.27
CA ASN A 63 -17.90 -10.22 0.50
C ASN A 63 -17.75 -8.97 1.39
N GLU A 64 -16.64 -8.83 2.11
CA GLU A 64 -16.36 -7.68 2.98
C GLU A 64 -15.36 -6.68 2.36
N CYS A 65 -14.99 -6.89 1.10
CA CYS A 65 -14.00 -6.08 0.40
C CYS A 65 -14.58 -5.53 -0.90
N SER A 66 -14.78 -4.22 -0.97
CA SER A 66 -15.03 -3.49 -2.22
C SER A 66 -13.77 -2.83 -2.74
N SER A 67 -12.90 -2.36 -1.83
CA SER A 67 -11.65 -1.70 -2.18
C SER A 67 -10.58 -1.86 -1.11
N ILE A 68 -9.32 -1.79 -1.56
CA ILE A 68 -8.12 -1.84 -0.73
C ILE A 68 -7.29 -0.61 -1.07
N LYS A 69 -6.88 0.13 -0.06
CA LYS A 69 -5.98 1.27 -0.19
C LYS A 69 -4.68 0.95 0.53
N PHE A 70 -3.58 1.06 -0.19
CA PHE A 70 -2.22 0.97 0.31
C PHE A 70 -1.67 2.38 0.37
N SER A 71 -1.35 2.88 1.55
CA SER A 71 -0.78 4.23 1.72
C SER A 71 0.64 4.08 2.25
N VAL A 72 1.63 4.58 1.52
CA VAL A 72 3.01 4.65 2.00
C VAL A 72 3.09 5.85 2.92
N MET A 73 3.31 5.59 4.20
CA MET A 73 3.42 6.59 5.25
C MET A 73 4.90 6.78 5.60
N GLU A 74 5.26 8.00 5.94
CA GLU A 74 6.51 8.32 6.62
C GLU A 74 6.27 8.20 8.13
N GLU A 75 7.24 7.67 8.88
CA GLU A 75 7.10 7.41 10.33
C GLU A 75 6.64 8.67 11.11
N ASP A 76 7.21 9.83 10.78
CA ASP A 76 6.86 11.13 11.35
C ASP A 76 5.89 11.95 10.48
N GLY A 77 5.38 11.36 9.40
CA GLY A 77 4.54 12.02 8.42
C GLY A 77 3.05 12.03 8.80
N ILE A 78 2.40 13.18 8.66
CA ILE A 78 0.94 13.30 8.82
C ILE A 78 0.22 12.79 7.56
N GLU A 79 0.80 13.06 6.39
CA GLU A 79 0.21 12.70 5.10
C GLU A 79 0.98 11.56 4.43
N PRO A 80 0.29 10.70 3.67
CA PRO A 80 0.94 9.65 2.92
C PRO A 80 1.85 10.24 1.84
N VAL A 81 3.04 9.68 1.72
CA VAL A 81 3.99 9.97 0.64
C VAL A 81 3.35 9.66 -0.71
N CYS A 82 2.69 8.52 -0.80
CA CYS A 82 1.91 8.12 -1.95
C CYS A 82 0.87 7.06 -1.55
N PHE A 83 -0.14 6.82 -2.39
CA PHE A 83 -1.10 5.76 -2.13
C PHE A 83 -1.59 5.09 -3.42
N LEU A 84 -1.91 3.81 -3.33
CA LEU A 84 -2.55 3.02 -4.37
C LEU A 84 -3.91 2.53 -3.86
N LYS A 85 -4.99 2.87 -4.56
CA LYS A 85 -6.32 2.32 -4.29
C LYS A 85 -6.76 1.35 -5.38
N LEU A 86 -7.10 0.14 -4.99
CA LEU A 86 -7.60 -0.92 -5.87
C LEU A 86 -9.06 -1.23 -5.53
N LYS A 87 -9.93 -1.24 -6.53
CA LYS A 87 -11.31 -1.75 -6.39
C LYS A 87 -11.35 -3.23 -6.71
N LEU A 88 -11.96 -4.04 -5.86
CA LEU A 88 -11.96 -5.49 -5.99
C LEU A 88 -12.58 -5.94 -7.32
N PHE A 89 -13.67 -5.33 -7.76
CA PHE A 89 -14.29 -5.61 -9.08
C PHE A 89 -13.34 -5.41 -10.26
N SER A 90 -12.39 -4.48 -10.15
CA SER A 90 -11.36 -4.24 -11.17
C SER A 90 -10.21 -5.27 -11.12
N LEU A 91 -10.08 -5.99 -10.01
CA LEU A 91 -9.10 -7.05 -9.79
C LEU A 91 -9.62 -8.42 -10.20
N LEU A 92 -10.94 -8.66 -10.15
CA LEU A 92 -11.55 -9.95 -10.52
C LEU A 92 -11.09 -10.47 -11.90
N PRO A 93 -11.01 -9.65 -12.97
CA PRO A 93 -10.53 -10.11 -14.28
C PRO A 93 -9.02 -10.39 -14.33
N LYS A 94 -8.27 -9.95 -13.31
CA LYS A 94 -6.81 -10.03 -13.22
C LYS A 94 -6.33 -10.98 -12.12
N MET A 95 -7.23 -11.73 -11.49
CA MET A 95 -6.88 -12.72 -10.47
C MET A 95 -5.96 -13.79 -11.05
N GLY A 96 -4.89 -14.14 -10.31
CA GLY A 96 -3.85 -15.08 -10.76
C GLY A 96 -2.67 -14.44 -11.51
N LYS A 97 -2.68 -13.12 -11.73
CA LYS A 97 -1.54 -12.36 -12.28
C LYS A 97 -0.88 -11.52 -11.19
N ILE A 98 0.45 -11.43 -11.21
CA ILE A 98 1.17 -10.43 -10.41
C ILE A 98 0.77 -9.06 -10.94
N LEU A 99 0.21 -8.23 -10.06
CA LEU A 99 -0.19 -6.86 -10.39
C LEU A 99 0.92 -5.91 -9.99
N THR A 100 1.82 -5.61 -10.93
CA THR A 100 2.74 -4.49 -10.80
C THR A 100 2.02 -3.22 -11.25
N ARG A 101 1.76 -2.29 -10.34
CA ARG A 101 1.30 -0.94 -10.66
C ARG A 101 2.48 0.00 -10.46
N GLU A 102 3.02 0.53 -11.55
CA GLU A 102 3.93 1.66 -11.49
C GLU A 102 3.10 2.92 -11.27
N MET A 103 3.39 3.65 -10.20
CA MET A 103 2.81 4.96 -9.96
C MET A 103 3.91 5.98 -10.19
N LEU A 104 3.83 6.69 -11.32
CA LEU A 104 4.71 7.82 -11.60
C LEU A 104 4.30 8.97 -10.68
N VAL A 105 5.05 9.16 -9.60
CA VAL A 105 4.94 10.36 -8.79
C VAL A 105 5.56 11.49 -9.61
N SER A 106 4.71 12.31 -10.23
CA SER A 106 5.16 13.55 -10.87
C SER A 106 5.50 14.53 -9.75
N ASN A 107 6.79 14.77 -9.52
CA ASN A 107 7.22 15.86 -8.65
C ASN A 107 6.92 17.18 -9.37
N PRO A 108 6.22 18.14 -8.75
CA PRO A 108 6.05 19.48 -9.31
C PRO A 108 7.39 20.24 -9.43
#